data_AF-V5BZ91-F1
#
_entry.id   AF-V5BZ91-F1
#
_cell.length_a   1.000
_cell.length_b   1.000
_cell.length_c   1.000
_cell.angle_alpha   90.00
_cell.angle_beta   90.00
_cell.angle_gamma   90.00
#
_symmetry.space_group_name_H-M   'P 1'
#
loop_
_entity.id
_entity.type
_entity.pdbx_description
1 polymer ?
#
loop_
_entity_poly.entity_id
_entity_poly.type
_entity_poly.pdbx_seq_one_letter_code
_entity_poly.pdbx_strand_id
1 'polypeptide(L)' 'MGDVTGLFIVMIVIGAAAFAPLGYFIYKFSQKDGKPFGDIEPHGDSPSLVNDLAEKAIALVKKQLNKNKKSS' A
#
# COMPACT_ATOMS: atom_id res chain seq x y z
N MET A 1 17.50 16.18 -21.43
CA MET A 1 16.53 15.05 -21.49
C MET A 1 16.40 14.30 -20.18
N GLY A 2 17.48 13.97 -19.44
CA GLY A 2 17.38 13.19 -18.20
C GLY A 2 16.59 13.84 -17.05
N ASP A 3 16.64 15.17 -16.91
CA ASP A 3 16.01 15.88 -15.79
C ASP A 3 14.47 15.89 -15.86
N VAL A 4 13.93 16.15 -17.06
CA VAL A 4 12.49 16.10 -17.32
C VAL A 4 11.96 14.66 -17.24
N THR A 5 12.71 13.68 -17.74
CA THR A 5 12.35 12.26 -17.61
C THR A 5 12.34 11.81 -16.15
N GLY A 6 13.30 12.24 -15.34
CA GLY A 6 13.34 11.96 -13.91
C GLY A 6 12.13 12.54 -13.18
N LEU A 7 11.80 13.81 -13.44
CA LEU A 7 10.61 14.47 -12.88
C LEU A 7 9.31 13.75 -13.25
N PHE A 8 9.19 13.34 -14.52
CA PHE A 8 8.03 12.61 -15.02
C PHE A 8 7.83 11.26 -14.30
N ILE A 9 8.91 10.51 -14.07
CA ILE A 9 8.85 9.24 -13.34
C ILE A 9 8.42 9.46 -11.89
N VAL A 10 8.97 10.48 -11.22
CA VAL A 10 8.62 10.79 -9.82
C VAL A 10 7.14 11.18 -9.69
N MET A 11 6.62 11.99 -10.62
CA MET A 11 5.19 12.35 -10.65
C MET A 11 4.30 11.12 -10.80
N ILE A 12 4.65 10.17 -11.65
CA ILE A 12 3.89 8.93 -11.83
C ILE A 12 3.92 8.08 -10.56
N VAL A 13 5.08 7.94 -9.91
CA VAL A 13 5.22 7.15 -8.68
C VAL A 13 4.37 7.75 -7.55
N ILE A 14 4.43 9.08 -7.37
CA ILE A 14 3.63 9.78 -6.35
C ILE A 14 2.14 9.67 -6.67
N GLY A 15 1.75 9.86 -7.93
CA GLY A 15 0.36 9.70 -8.37
C GLY A 15 -0.17 8.29 -8.09
N ALA A 16 0.54 7.26 -8.54
CA ALA A 16 0.17 5.87 -8.31
C ALA A 16 0.06 5.54 -6.81
N ALA A 17 0.97 6.05 -5.98
CA ALA A 17 0.92 5.87 -4.53
C ALA A 17 -0.29 6.58 -3.89
N ALA A 18 -0.62 7.79 -4.33
CA ALA A 18 -1.78 8.53 -3.85
C ALA A 18 -3.11 7.88 -4.24
N PHE A 19 -3.19 7.27 -5.42
CA PHE A 19 -4.38 6.56 -5.89
C PHE A 19 -4.47 5.09 -5.46
N ALA A 20 -3.41 4.52 -4.88
CA ALA A 20 -3.40 3.13 -4.42
C ALA A 20 -4.52 2.81 -3.39
N PRO A 21 -4.82 3.65 -2.39
CA PRO A 21 -5.96 3.43 -1.50
C PRO A 21 -7.29 3.43 -2.25
N LEU A 22 -7.48 4.37 -3.19
CA LEU A 22 -8.71 4.47 -3.99
C LEU A 22 -8.91 3.23 -4.88
N GLY A 23 -7.85 2.77 -5.56
CA GLY A 23 -7.88 1.56 -6.36
C GLY A 23 -8.18 0.32 -5.52
N TYR A 24 -7.61 0.23 -4.32
CA TYR A 24 -7.91 -0.82 -3.35
C TYR A 24 -9.38 -0.81 -2.93
N PHE A 25 -9.94 0.36 -2.63
CA PHE A 25 -11.36 0.50 -2.33
C PHE A 25 -12.24 0.01 -3.49
N ILE A 26 -12.02 0.50 -4.70
CA ILE A 26 -12.81 0.12 -5.88
C ILE A 26 -12.74 -1.40 -6.11
N TYR A 27 -11.55 -2.00 -6.04
CA TYR A 27 -11.38 -3.44 -6.17
C TYR A 27 -12.17 -4.21 -5.10
N LYS A 28 -12.15 -3.74 -3.86
CA LYS A 28 -12.88 -4.38 -2.75
C LYS A 28 -14.40 -4.29 -2.92
N PHE A 29 -14.92 -3.13 -3.35
CA PHE A 29 -16.35 -2.92 -3.59
C PHE A 29 -16.88 -3.62 -4.86
N SER A 30 -16.00 -3.90 -5.84
CA SER A 30 -16.39 -4.60 -7.06
C SER A 30 -16.53 -6.11 -6.88
N GLN A 31 -16.11 -6.67 -5.75
CA GLN A 31 -16.25 -8.10 -5.47
C GLN A 31 -17.69 -8.41 -5.03
N LYS A 32 -18.37 -9.28 -5.77
CA LYS A 32 -19.81 -9.61 -5.63
C LYS A 32 -20.22 -10.13 -4.24
N ASP A 33 -19.29 -10.72 -3.49
CA ASP A 33 -19.49 -11.25 -2.12
C ASP A 33 -18.57 -10.57 -1.09
N GLY A 34 -17.89 -9.48 -1.47
CA GLY A 34 -16.97 -8.79 -0.58
C GLY A 34 -17.75 -7.93 0.40
N LYS A 35 -17.92 -8.37 1.65
CA LYS A 35 -18.34 -7.48 2.76
C LYS A 35 -17.29 -6.36 2.86
N PRO A 36 -17.51 -5.14 2.33
CA PRO A 36 -16.43 -4.17 2.13
C PRO A 36 -15.84 -3.69 3.47
N PHE A 37 -16.62 -3.84 4.53
CA PHE A 37 -16.28 -3.52 5.91
C PHE A 37 -16.37 -4.71 6.87
N GLY A 38 -16.63 -5.94 6.38
CA GLY A 38 -16.94 -7.10 7.24
C GLY A 38 -18.29 -6.96 7.96
N ASP A 39 -18.72 -8.01 8.67
CA ASP A 39 -19.75 -7.83 9.72
C ASP A 39 -19.11 -6.93 10.78
N ILE A 40 -19.78 -5.84 11.15
CA ILE A 40 -19.30 -4.81 12.08
C ILE A 40 -19.19 -5.29 13.55
N GLU A 41 -18.86 -6.56 13.78
CA GLU A 41 -18.72 -7.14 15.11
C GLU A 41 -17.25 -7.31 15.53
N PRO A 42 -16.87 -6.83 16.73
CA PRO A 42 -15.51 -6.47 17.05
C PRO A 42 -14.83 -7.60 17.80
N HIS A 43 -14.22 -8.54 17.09
CA HIS A 43 -13.35 -9.53 17.71
C HIS A 43 -11.97 -9.47 17.06
N GLY A 44 -11.02 -8.99 17.86
CA GLY A 44 -9.67 -8.55 17.51
C GLY A 44 -8.69 -9.61 17.00
N ASP A 45 -9.15 -10.66 16.33
CA ASP A 45 -8.32 -11.75 15.80
C ASP A 45 -8.70 -12.16 14.36
N SER A 46 -9.36 -11.28 13.60
CA SER A 46 -9.66 -11.56 12.19
C SER A 46 -8.46 -11.23 11.30
N PRO A 47 -7.84 -12.20 10.59
CA PRO A 47 -6.71 -11.96 9.71
C PRO A 47 -7.16 -11.09 8.53
N SER A 48 -6.94 -9.79 8.65
CA SER A 48 -7.25 -8.87 7.56
C SER A 48 -6.06 -8.86 6.60
N LEU A 49 -6.28 -9.37 5.39
CA LEU A 49 -5.31 -9.32 4.27
C LEU A 49 -4.74 -7.91 4.06
N VAL A 50 -5.48 -6.88 4.44
CA VAL A 50 -5.05 -5.47 4.41
C VAL A 50 -4.01 -5.17 5.49
N ASN A 51 -4.26 -5.59 6.73
CA ASN A 51 -3.29 -5.42 7.80
C ASN A 51 -2.02 -6.20 7.49
N ASP A 52 -2.15 -7.45 7.01
CA ASP A 52 -0.98 -8.26 6.63
C ASP A 52 -0.20 -7.64 5.46
N LEU A 53 -0.89 -7.08 4.46
CA LEU A 53 -0.25 -6.41 3.32
C LEU A 53 0.41 -5.09 3.74
N ALA A 54 -0.27 -4.29 4.56
CA ALA A 54 0.26 -3.05 5.10
C ALA A 54 1.47 -3.32 6.00
N GLU A 55 1.39 -4.31 6.87
CA GLU A 55 2.46 -4.71 7.77
C GLU A 55 3.66 -5.25 6.99
N LYS A 56 3.44 -6.05 5.93
CA LYS A 56 4.51 -6.48 5.00
C LYS A 56 5.12 -5.31 4.23
N ALA A 57 4.30 -4.38 3.73
CA ALA A 57 4.78 -3.20 3.00
C ALA A 57 5.63 -2.30 3.90
N ILE A 58 5.15 -2.03 5.11
CA ILE A 58 5.86 -1.25 6.12
C ILE A 58 7.14 -1.97 6.56
N ALA A 59 7.12 -3.29 6.75
CA ALA A 59 8.30 -4.08 7.09
C ALA A 59 9.35 -4.07 5.97
N LEU A 60 8.94 -4.15 4.70
CA LEU A 60 9.84 -4.04 3.55
C LEU A 60 10.48 -2.66 3.46
N VAL A 61 9.69 -1.59 3.63
CA VAL A 61 10.20 -0.21 3.64
C VAL A 61 11.17 0.00 4.81
N LYS A 62 10.83 -0.45 6.03
CA LYS A 62 11.72 -0.41 7.19
C LYS A 62 13.02 -1.19 6.94
N LYS A 63 12.94 -2.37 6.32
CA LYS A 63 14.12 -3.20 6.01
C LYS A 63 15.05 -2.53 5.01
N GLN A 64 14.51 -1.86 3.99
CA GLN A 64 15.30 -1.11 3.00
C GLN A 64 15.96 0.13 3.64
N LEU A 65 15.22 0.87 4.48
CA LEU A 65 15.76 2.03 5.21
C LEU A 65 16.88 1.64 6.18
N ASN A 66 16.70 0.56 6.95
CA ASN A 66 17.74 0.07 7.86
C ASN A 66 18.96 -0.49 7.11
N LYS A 67 18.78 -1.07 5.93
CA LYS A 67 19.90 -1.54 5.10
C LYS A 67 20.77 -0.36 4.61
N ASN A 68 20.15 0.75 4.20
CA ASN A 68 20.88 1.95 3.78
C ASN A 68 21.55 2.69 4.96
N LYS A 69 21.02 2.56 6.18
CA LYS A 69 21.60 3.17 7.40
C LYS A 69 22.81 2.41 7.95
N LYS A 70 23.03 1.15 7.54
CA LYS A 70 24.14 0.29 8.01
C LYS A 70 25.36 0.29 7.06
N SER A 71 25.30 1.05 5.97
CA SER A 71 26.36 1.18 4.94
C SER A 71 27.04 2.56 4.96
N SER A 72 26.78 3.38 5.98
CA SER A 72 27.50 4.61 6.34
C SER A 72 28.03 4.49 7.76
#